data_AF-A0AAN8X5P0-F1
#
_entry.id   AF-A0AAN8X5P0-F1
#
_cell.length_a   1.000
_cell.length_b   1.000
_cell.length_c   1.000
_cell.angle_alpha   90.00
_cell.angle_beta   90.00
_cell.angle_gamma   90.00
#
_symmetry.space_group_name_H-M   'P 1'
#
loop_
_entity.id
_entity.type
_entity.pdbx_description
1 polymer ?
#
loop_
_entity_poly.entity_id
_entity_poly.type
_entity_poly.pdbx_seq_one_letter_code
_entity_poly.pdbx_strand_id
1 'polypeptide(L)'
;MKLALILLSILGLTWSQQLECHCGLFATVDHLSVYEVYRLLPLNLNSCDELNECGLFCFAEWDLVYTNGGLDYIPPGETLTVGQQSCINLNDVHGVPDLEPTPLYNYYRVCDGPWIFDGGISNNDLCCANGEQC
;
A
#
# COMPACT_ATOMS: atom_id res chain seq x y z
N MET A 1 32.17 24.18 39.36
CA MET A 1 31.85 22.95 38.59
C MET A 1 30.36 22.94 38.20
N LYS A 2 29.91 23.79 37.26
CA LYS A 2 28.48 23.88 36.86
C LYS A 2 28.29 24.33 35.39
N LEU A 3 29.27 24.05 34.52
CA LEU A 3 29.32 24.62 33.17
C LEU A 3 29.65 23.59 32.08
N ALA A 4 29.35 22.30 32.31
CA ALA A 4 29.71 21.22 31.39
C ALA A 4 28.51 20.36 30.92
N LEU A 5 27.27 20.78 31.17
CA LEU A 5 26.07 19.95 30.87
C LEU A 5 25.18 20.49 29.74
N ILE A 6 25.55 21.59 29.08
CA ILE A 6 24.66 22.26 28.09
C ILE A 6 25.01 21.89 26.63
N LEU A 7 26.09 21.14 26.38
CA LEU A 7 26.67 21.02 25.02
C LEU A 7 26.36 19.72 24.26
N LEU A 8 25.45 18.85 24.73
CA LEU A 8 25.20 17.54 24.06
C LEU A 8 23.72 17.21 23.81
N SER A 9 22.86 18.21 23.62
CA SER A 9 21.44 18.00 23.30
C SER A 9 21.07 18.23 21.83
N ILE A 10 22.04 18.44 20.95
CA ILE A 10 21.83 18.54 19.49
C ILE A 10 22.42 17.31 18.80
N LEU A 11 21.97 16.12 19.19
CA LEU A 11 21.99 14.99 18.25
C LEU A 11 20.75 15.18 17.40
N GLY A 12 20.95 15.85 16.26
CA GLY A 12 19.90 16.07 15.28
C GLY A 12 19.23 14.75 14.98
N LEU A 13 17.90 14.74 15.08
CA LEU A 13 17.07 13.72 14.47
C LEU A 13 17.32 13.85 12.96
N THR A 14 18.33 13.15 12.44
CA THR A 14 18.38 12.88 11.00
C THR A 14 17.22 11.94 10.78
N TRP A 15 16.06 12.49 10.44
CA TRP A 15 14.94 11.71 9.94
C TRP A 15 15.49 10.97 8.74
N SER A 16 15.77 9.67 8.91
CA SER A 16 16.10 8.78 7.81
C SER A 16 14.82 8.63 7.00
N GLN A 17 14.54 9.60 6.12
CA GLN A 17 13.45 9.48 5.16
C GLN A 17 13.75 8.23 4.34
N GLN A 18 12.84 7.26 4.40
CA GLN A 18 12.93 6.11 3.51
C GLN A 18 12.65 6.63 2.11
N LEU A 19 13.65 6.59 1.24
CA LEU A 19 13.52 6.96 -0.15
C LEU A 19 12.85 5.80 -0.89
N GLU A 20 11.57 5.59 -0.61
CA GLU A 20 10.78 4.48 -1.13
C GLU A 20 9.49 4.99 -1.77
N CYS A 21 9.09 4.36 -2.86
CA CYS A 21 7.78 4.46 -3.47
C CYS A 21 6.97 3.23 -3.07
N HIS A 22 5.74 3.44 -2.60
CA HIS A 22 4.80 2.36 -2.29
C HIS A 22 3.57 2.47 -3.17
N CYS A 23 3.08 1.32 -3.60
CA CYS A 23 1.84 1.18 -4.36
C CYS A 23 0.88 0.32 -3.53
N GLY A 24 -0.34 0.80 -3.30
CA GLY A 24 -1.32 0.15 -2.45
C GLY A 24 -2.70 0.06 -3.09
N LEU A 25 -3.44 -0.97 -2.71
CA LEU A 25 -4.87 -1.12 -2.98
C LEU A 25 -5.66 -0.85 -1.72
N PHE A 26 -6.76 -0.12 -1.88
CA PHE A 26 -7.61 0.30 -0.76
C PHE A 26 -9.06 -0.12 -1.01
N ALA A 27 -9.69 -0.68 0.02
CA ALA A 27 -11.11 -1.05 0.02
C ALA A 27 -11.90 -0.07 0.88
N THR A 28 -13.10 0.31 0.43
CA THR A 28 -14.07 1.02 1.28
C THR A 28 -15.00 0.01 1.95
N VAL A 29 -15.02 -0.03 3.27
CA VAL A 29 -15.84 -0.93 4.09
C VAL A 29 -16.98 -0.15 4.74
N ASP A 30 -18.20 -0.68 4.66
CA ASP A 30 -19.44 -0.10 5.21
C ASP A 30 -19.68 1.37 4.84
N HIS A 31 -19.18 1.80 3.68
CA HIS A 31 -19.22 3.19 3.19
C HIS A 31 -18.55 4.24 4.10
N LEU A 32 -17.78 3.82 5.11
CA LEU A 32 -17.25 4.72 6.14
C LEU A 32 -15.73 4.60 6.32
N SER A 33 -15.21 3.38 6.27
CA SER A 33 -13.81 3.10 6.57
C SER A 33 -13.06 2.75 5.28
N VAL A 34 -11.83 3.23 5.15
CA VAL A 34 -10.96 2.91 4.01
C VAL A 34 -9.74 2.21 4.56
N TYR A 35 -9.52 0.97 4.12
CA TYR A 35 -8.40 0.15 4.57
C TYR A 35 -7.47 -0.15 3.40
N GLU A 36 -6.17 -0.06 3.67
CA GLU A 36 -5.17 -0.62 2.79
C GLU A 36 -5.24 -2.14 2.88
N VAL A 37 -5.63 -2.80 1.79
CA VAL A 37 -5.83 -4.24 1.74
C VAL A 37 -4.64 -4.96 1.10
N TYR A 38 -3.87 -4.30 0.25
CA TYR A 38 -2.70 -4.92 -0.37
C TYR A 38 -1.64 -3.87 -0.69
N ARG A 39 -0.36 -4.24 -0.58
CA ARG A 39 0.77 -3.38 -0.95
C ARG A 39 1.77 -4.15 -1.80
N LEU A 40 2.22 -3.54 -2.90
CA LEU A 40 3.35 -4.06 -3.67
C LEU A 40 4.67 -3.84 -2.92
N LEU A 41 5.71 -4.57 -3.34
CA LEU A 41 7.06 -4.32 -2.83
C LEU A 41 7.48 -2.87 -3.13
N PRO A 42 8.14 -2.20 -2.17
CA PRO A 42 8.57 -0.83 -2.36
C PRO A 42 9.66 -0.73 -3.44
N LEU A 43 9.59 0.34 -4.22
CA LEU A 43 10.66 0.72 -5.15
C LEU A 43 11.56 1.76 -4.48
N ASN A 44 12.87 1.55 -4.50
CA ASN A 44 13.81 2.55 -4.02
C ASN A 44 13.87 3.75 -4.98
N LEU A 45 13.79 4.95 -4.41
CA LEU A 45 13.87 6.23 -5.09
C LEU A 45 15.24 6.88 -4.85
N ASN A 46 15.59 7.85 -5.70
CA ASN A 46 16.77 8.69 -5.46
C ASN A 46 16.38 9.97 -4.69
N SER A 47 15.12 10.40 -4.78
CA SER A 47 14.60 11.60 -4.09
C SER A 47 13.10 11.49 -3.81
N CYS A 48 12.63 12.15 -2.74
CA CYS A 48 11.19 12.29 -2.45
C CYS A 48 10.45 13.24 -3.39
N ASP A 49 11.16 13.94 -4.28
CA ASP A 49 10.56 14.80 -5.31
C ASP A 49 10.12 14.00 -6.56
N GLU A 50 10.44 12.71 -6.64
CA GLU A 50 10.14 11.79 -7.76
C GLU A 50 8.67 11.33 -7.78
N LEU A 51 7.73 12.25 -7.53
CA LEU A 51 6.29 11.95 -7.40
C LEU A 51 5.69 11.30 -8.66
N ASN A 52 5.98 11.91 -9.82
CA ASN A 52 5.46 11.42 -11.09
C ASN A 52 6.06 10.06 -11.45
N GLU A 53 7.33 9.82 -11.10
CA GLU A 53 7.99 8.54 -11.40
C GLU A 53 7.39 7.42 -10.55
N CYS A 54 7.14 7.67 -9.26
CA CYS A 54 6.44 6.73 -8.40
C CYS A 54 5.02 6.44 -8.91
N GLY A 55 4.25 7.47 -9.29
CA GLY A 55 2.91 7.29 -9.84
C GLY A 55 2.90 6.46 -11.13
N LEU A 56 3.82 6.74 -12.06
CA LEU A 56 3.95 5.98 -13.32
C LEU A 56 4.37 4.52 -13.08
N PHE A 57 5.27 4.29 -12.12
CA PHE A 57 5.67 2.95 -11.72
C PHE A 57 4.48 2.17 -11.15
N CYS A 58 3.77 2.74 -10.16
CA CYS A 58 2.61 2.08 -9.58
C CYS A 58 1.52 1.81 -10.61
N PHE A 59 1.26 2.74 -11.52
CA PHE A 59 0.33 2.53 -12.61
C PHE A 59 0.73 1.32 -13.48
N ALA A 60 2.01 1.21 -13.85
CA ALA A 60 2.50 0.11 -14.68
C ALA A 60 2.44 -1.24 -13.96
N GLU A 61 2.77 -1.29 -12.68
CA GLU A 61 2.66 -2.53 -11.88
C GLU A 61 1.21 -2.98 -11.74
N TRP A 62 0.28 -2.04 -11.49
CA TRP A 62 -1.14 -2.37 -11.42
C TRP A 62 -1.70 -2.80 -12.77
N ASP A 63 -1.30 -2.17 -13.87
CA ASP A 63 -1.66 -2.62 -15.23
C ASP A 63 -1.18 -4.05 -15.49
N LEU A 64 0.02 -4.41 -15.04
CA LEU A 64 0.53 -5.78 -15.13
C LEU A 64 -0.33 -6.74 -14.31
N VAL A 65 -0.67 -6.42 -13.08
CA VAL A 65 -1.56 -7.25 -12.24
C VAL A 65 -2.91 -7.44 -12.95
N TYR A 66 -3.52 -6.35 -13.40
CA TYR A 66 -4.85 -6.35 -14.02
C TYR A 66 -4.91 -7.04 -15.37
N THR A 67 -3.86 -6.96 -16.18
CA THR A 67 -3.77 -7.70 -17.46
C THR A 67 -3.52 -9.19 -17.27
N ASN A 68 -3.05 -9.62 -16.09
CA ASN A 68 -2.72 -11.02 -15.78
C ASN A 68 -3.72 -11.70 -14.82
N GLY A 69 -4.94 -11.19 -14.73
CA GLY A 69 -6.02 -11.80 -13.94
C GLY A 69 -6.48 -10.99 -12.74
N GLY A 70 -5.91 -9.80 -12.53
CA GLY A 70 -6.35 -8.86 -11.50
C GLY A 70 -6.24 -9.45 -10.11
N LEU A 71 -7.34 -9.48 -9.36
CA LEU A 71 -7.31 -10.04 -7.99
C LEU A 71 -7.04 -11.55 -7.97
N ASP A 72 -7.18 -12.26 -9.10
CA ASP A 72 -6.84 -13.69 -9.21
C ASP A 72 -5.39 -13.92 -9.67
N TYR A 73 -4.64 -12.85 -9.94
CA TYR A 73 -3.22 -12.94 -10.29
C TYR A 73 -2.39 -13.38 -9.08
N ILE A 74 -1.46 -14.30 -9.29
CA ILE A 74 -0.44 -14.69 -8.31
C ILE A 74 0.87 -14.00 -8.68
N PRO A 75 1.34 -13.01 -7.88
CA PRO A 75 2.59 -12.33 -8.14
C PRO A 75 3.80 -13.27 -8.14
N PRO A 76 4.88 -12.94 -8.86
CA PRO A 76 6.07 -13.80 -8.90
C PRO A 76 6.67 -13.96 -7.51
N GLY A 77 6.88 -15.21 -7.09
CA GLY A 77 7.43 -15.54 -5.76
C GLY A 77 6.39 -15.69 -4.66
N GLU A 78 5.12 -15.39 -4.94
CA GLU A 78 4.00 -15.60 -4.02
C GLU A 78 3.28 -16.93 -4.30
N THR A 79 2.53 -17.40 -3.31
CA THR A 79 1.69 -18.61 -3.43
C THR A 79 0.19 -18.30 -3.41
N LEU A 80 -0.17 -17.06 -3.10
CA LEU A 80 -1.55 -16.60 -2.96
C LEU A 80 -1.85 -15.52 -4.00
N THR A 81 -3.10 -15.45 -4.44
CA THR A 81 -3.54 -14.39 -5.33
C THR A 81 -3.53 -13.03 -4.62
N VAL A 82 -3.55 -11.93 -5.39
CA VAL A 82 -3.68 -10.58 -4.85
C VAL A 82 -4.95 -10.43 -4.00
N GLY A 83 -6.07 -11.04 -4.43
CA GLY A 83 -7.34 -11.05 -3.70
C GLY A 83 -7.28 -11.85 -2.39
N GLN A 84 -6.69 -13.04 -2.41
CA GLN A 84 -6.48 -13.85 -1.20
C GLN A 84 -5.64 -13.11 -0.17
N GLN A 85 -4.52 -12.52 -0.59
CA GLN A 85 -3.67 -11.71 0.29
C GLN A 85 -4.43 -10.48 0.82
N SER A 86 -5.28 -9.88 -0.01
CA SER A 86 -6.12 -8.74 0.39
C SER A 86 -7.10 -9.11 1.50
N CYS A 87 -7.81 -10.23 1.38
CA CYS A 87 -8.74 -10.71 2.41
C CYS A 87 -8.03 -11.09 3.71
N ILE A 88 -6.87 -11.75 3.61
CA ILE A 88 -6.04 -12.08 4.78
C ILE A 88 -5.61 -10.80 5.49
N ASN A 89 -5.08 -9.81 4.77
CA ASN A 89 -4.64 -8.55 5.37
C ASN A 89 -5.82 -7.78 5.98
N LEU A 90 -6.97 -7.73 5.30
CA LEU A 90 -8.17 -7.08 5.81
C LEU A 90 -8.65 -7.74 7.12
N ASN A 91 -8.59 -9.06 7.22
CA ASN A 91 -8.93 -9.79 8.44
C ASN A 91 -7.87 -9.64 9.54
N ASP A 92 -6.61 -9.97 9.24
CA ASP A 92 -5.56 -10.12 10.25
C ASP A 92 -5.06 -8.78 10.79
N VAL A 93 -5.00 -7.75 9.93
CA VAL A 93 -4.49 -6.42 10.31
C VAL A 93 -5.62 -5.49 10.75
N HIS A 94 -6.77 -5.53 10.08
CA HIS A 94 -7.86 -4.58 10.34
C HIS A 94 -9.06 -5.20 11.08
N GLY A 95 -9.10 -6.52 11.27
CA GLY A 95 -10.17 -7.20 12.00
C GLY A 95 -11.50 -7.26 11.23
N VAL A 96 -11.45 -7.18 9.90
CA VAL A 96 -12.62 -7.20 9.02
C VAL A 96 -12.63 -8.50 8.21
N PRO A 97 -13.32 -9.55 8.69
CA PRO A 97 -13.31 -10.86 8.03
C PRO A 97 -14.18 -10.93 6.77
N ASP A 98 -15.23 -10.11 6.71
CA ASP A 98 -16.23 -10.15 5.66
C ASP A 98 -16.26 -8.83 4.90
N LEU A 99 -16.31 -8.92 3.57
CA LEU A 99 -16.42 -7.80 2.66
C LEU A 99 -17.33 -8.20 1.51
N GLU A 100 -18.47 -7.52 1.37
CA GLU A 100 -19.31 -7.64 0.18
C GLU A 100 -18.51 -7.21 -1.07
N PRO A 101 -18.86 -7.70 -2.29
CA PRO A 101 -18.16 -7.33 -3.51
C PRO A 101 -17.93 -5.82 -3.62
N THR A 102 -16.67 -5.41 -3.51
CA THR A 102 -16.25 -4.00 -3.43
C THR A 102 -15.07 -3.76 -4.38
N PRO A 103 -15.10 -2.71 -5.22
CA PRO A 103 -13.96 -2.34 -6.04
C PRO A 103 -12.81 -1.83 -5.18
N LEU A 104 -11.58 -2.17 -5.56
CA LEU A 104 -10.37 -1.64 -4.92
C LEU A 104 -9.87 -0.42 -5.67
N TYR A 105 -9.29 0.53 -4.93
CA TYR A 105 -8.77 1.78 -5.47
C TYR A 105 -7.26 1.82 -5.34
N ASN A 106 -6.60 2.24 -6.41
CA ASN A 106 -5.15 2.30 -6.49
C ASN A 106 -4.63 3.62 -5.91
N TYR A 107 -3.63 3.51 -5.03
CA TYR A 107 -2.92 4.65 -4.48
C TYR A 107 -1.42 4.43 -4.55
N TYR A 108 -0.67 5.54 -4.55
CA TYR A 108 0.78 5.52 -4.36
C TYR A 108 1.19 6.51 -3.28
N ARG A 109 2.35 6.25 -2.68
CA ARG A 109 2.97 7.12 -1.67
C ARG A 109 4.47 7.21 -1.95
N VAL A 110 4.99 8.42 -1.91
CA VAL A 110 6.43 8.69 -1.97
C VAL A 110 6.96 9.00 -0.58
N CYS A 111 8.02 8.31 -0.20
CA CYS A 111 8.63 8.36 1.11
C CYS A 111 7.56 8.19 2.21
N ASP A 112 7.59 9.05 3.23
CA ASP A 112 6.61 9.11 4.31
C ASP A 112 5.45 10.10 4.03
N GLY A 113 5.18 10.38 2.75
CA GLY A 113 4.14 11.31 2.31
C GLY A 113 2.71 10.78 2.49
N PRO A 114 1.69 11.55 2.08
CA PRO A 114 0.32 11.05 2.00
C PRO A 114 0.17 10.04 0.86
N TRP A 115 -0.80 9.14 1.00
CA TRP A 115 -1.30 8.33 -0.12
C TRP A 115 -2.05 9.21 -1.12
N ILE A 116 -1.78 9.01 -2.40
CA ILE A 116 -2.36 9.77 -3.51
C ILE A 116 -3.08 8.80 -4.43
N PHE A 117 -4.35 9.09 -4.69
CA PHE A 117 -5.16 8.32 -5.63
C PHE A 117 -4.61 8.51 -7.05
N ASP A 118 -4.31 7.44 -7.77
CA ASP A 118 -3.78 7.52 -9.14
C ASP A 118 -4.86 7.50 -10.23
N GLY A 119 -6.14 7.30 -9.85
CA GLY A 119 -7.25 7.16 -10.79
C GLY A 119 -7.61 5.72 -11.15
N GLY A 120 -6.81 4.75 -10.72
CA GLY A 120 -6.99 3.33 -10.99
C GLY A 120 -8.01 2.67 -10.06
N ILE A 121 -8.76 1.74 -10.63
CA ILE A 121 -9.76 0.92 -9.94
C ILE A 121 -9.54 -0.53 -10.40
N SER A 122 -9.72 -1.50 -9.50
CA SER A 122 -9.61 -2.91 -9.86
C SER A 122 -10.60 -3.33 -10.94
N ASN A 123 -10.18 -4.25 -11.81
CA ASN A 123 -11.01 -4.78 -12.90
C ASN A 123 -12.11 -5.74 -12.41
N ASN A 124 -11.93 -6.29 -11.22
CA ASN A 124 -12.89 -7.13 -10.52
C ASN A 124 -12.98 -6.70 -9.05
N ASP A 125 -14.14 -6.95 -8.45
CA ASP A 125 -14.42 -6.62 -7.06
C ASP A 125 -13.74 -7.61 -6.11
N LEU A 126 -13.27 -7.12 -4.98
CA LEU A 126 -12.85 -7.97 -3.86
C LEU A 126 -14.09 -8.38 -3.07
N CYS A 127 -14.23 -9.68 -2.81
CA CYS A 127 -15.18 -10.23 -1.86
C CYS A 127 -14.42 -11.09 -0.87
N CYS A 128 -14.75 -10.96 0.41
CA CYS A 128 -14.16 -11.74 1.48
C CYS A 128 -15.25 -12.38 2.34
N ALA A 129 -15.04 -13.64 2.72
CA ALA A 129 -15.87 -14.37 3.68
C ALA A 129 -14.95 -15.08 4.68
N ASN A 130 -15.05 -14.73 5.96
CA ASN A 130 -14.17 -15.25 7.02
C ASN A 130 -12.66 -15.10 6.73
N GLY A 131 -12.25 -14.01 6.08
CA GLY A 131 -10.86 -13.74 5.71
C GLY A 131 -10.38 -14.48 4.46
N GLU A 132 -11.25 -15.25 3.79
CA GLU A 132 -10.95 -15.93 2.53
C GLU A 132 -11.62 -15.21 1.35
N GLN A 133 -10.98 -15.23 0.19
CA GLN A 133 -11.57 -14.66 -1.03
C GLN A 133 -12.77 -15.51 -1.49
N CYS A 134 -13.88 -14.84 -1.83
CA CYS A 134 -14.98 -15.43 -2.59
C CYS A 134 -14.58 -15.58 -4.07
#